data_AF-A0A7C1DPQ5-F1
#
_entry.id   AF-A0A7C1DPQ5-F1
#
_cell.length_a   1.000
_cell.length_b   1.000
_cell.length_c   1.000
_cell.angle_alpha   90.00
_cell.angle_beta   90.00
_cell.angle_gamma   90.00
#
_symmetry.space_group_name_H-M   'P 1'
#
loop_
_entity.id
_entity.type
_entity.pdbx_description
1 polymer ?
#
loop_
_entity_poly.entity_id
_entity_poly.type
_entity_poly.pdbx_seq_one_letter_code
_entity_poly.pdbx_strand_id
1 'polypeptide(L)'
;MIVEFNLLLVILATVPLLFGAVQPFVFSFYVAAVFLVFLSLLWRKRIGSRELGKGAVWVLYCFLGWSLFLIVPLPENMLEFLSPFRSGLLGKTRELLGASAGWKSLAYLNTLSLSRWSLWLAAVLLGVMVKRASLDRRFLMRLVVVLLVLGSLEALYGLVQAMVPTTGVFGHTLYYLGDARGTYINRNHFAGMIEMTWPLVLAYLLSLSPWEETRKLKVKHLINSDRFNRQLLIAIFLVVMLLALVFSRSRAGITGGILGFIAFLGAMAFSGAGMRKGFWLGTGAAVVLLLIYGAQMGFDSVIERFMQIDEETGRLNLWRDAWLIIQQHPFGVGPGNYEIVEPVFQVNAQTTRLSIHTCPQRLPAAFG
;
A
#
# COMPACT_ATOMS: atom_id res chain seq x y z
N MET A 1 19.45 -4.40 21.23
CA MET A 1 18.50 -3.34 20.83
C MET A 1 18.98 -2.62 19.58
N ILE A 2 20.23 -2.15 19.52
CA ILE A 2 20.77 -1.47 18.34
C ILE A 2 20.71 -2.36 17.08
N VAL A 3 21.07 -3.65 17.21
CA VAL A 3 21.06 -4.60 16.08
C VAL A 3 19.64 -4.80 15.54
N GLU A 4 18.68 -5.09 16.40
CA GLU A 4 17.29 -5.35 16.01
C GLU A 4 16.63 -4.08 15.43
N PHE A 5 16.94 -2.91 15.99
CA PHE A 5 16.47 -1.63 15.46
C PHE A 5 17.05 -1.33 14.08
N ASN A 6 18.33 -1.60 13.86
CA ASN A 6 18.93 -1.45 12.55
C ASN A 6 18.31 -2.44 11.54
N LEU A 7 18.04 -3.68 11.94
CA LEU A 7 17.35 -4.66 11.08
C LEU A 7 15.93 -4.20 10.71
N LEU A 8 15.16 -3.64 11.65
CA LEU A 8 13.85 -3.06 11.35
C LEU A 8 13.96 -1.91 10.35
N LEU A 9 14.94 -1.02 10.50
CA LEU A 9 15.16 0.07 9.55
C LEU A 9 15.55 -0.46 8.17
N VAL A 10 16.38 -1.51 8.09
CA VAL A 10 16.74 -2.15 6.82
C VAL A 10 15.52 -2.76 6.14
N ILE A 11 14.67 -3.49 6.89
CA ILE A 11 13.41 -4.05 6.36
C ILE A 11 12.55 -2.92 5.78
N LEU A 12 12.31 -1.86 6.56
CA LEU A 12 11.46 -0.75 6.11
C LEU A 12 12.06 0.03 4.93
N ALA A 13 13.38 0.15 4.86
CA ALA A 13 14.08 0.81 3.76
C ALA A 13 14.02 0.02 2.45
N THR A 14 13.94 -1.32 2.53
CA THR A 14 14.14 -2.20 1.36
C THR A 14 12.86 -2.84 0.86
N VAL A 15 11.85 -3.03 1.71
CA VAL A 15 10.54 -3.60 1.32
C VAL A 15 9.94 -2.88 0.09
N PRO A 16 9.91 -1.53 0.05
CA PRO A 16 9.33 -0.81 -1.09
C PRO A 16 10.11 -0.99 -2.39
N LEU A 17 11.45 -1.06 -2.33
CA LEU A 17 12.35 -1.05 -3.48
C LEU A 17 12.21 -2.27 -4.40
N LEU A 18 11.80 -3.42 -3.85
CA LEU A 18 11.70 -4.67 -4.61
C LEU A 18 10.26 -4.91 -5.06
N PHE A 19 9.79 -4.13 -6.04
CA PHE A 19 8.43 -4.24 -6.60
C PHE A 19 7.31 -4.00 -5.59
N GLY A 20 7.55 -3.19 -4.55
CA GLY A 20 6.64 -3.05 -3.41
C GLY A 20 6.44 -4.37 -2.65
N ALA A 21 7.38 -5.32 -2.74
CA ALA A 21 7.31 -6.66 -2.20
C ALA A 21 6.05 -7.46 -2.59
N VAL A 22 5.46 -7.23 -3.76
CA VAL A 22 4.25 -7.97 -4.18
C VAL A 22 4.58 -9.40 -4.63
N GLN A 23 5.80 -9.63 -5.11
CA GLN A 23 6.21 -10.93 -5.65
C GLN A 23 6.35 -11.99 -4.55
N PRO A 24 5.88 -13.24 -4.77
CA PRO A 24 5.90 -14.30 -3.76
C PRO A 24 7.25 -14.54 -3.08
N PHE A 25 8.32 -14.60 -3.86
CA PHE A 25 9.66 -14.82 -3.32
C PHE A 25 10.16 -13.61 -2.50
N VAL A 26 9.76 -12.38 -2.86
CA VAL A 26 10.16 -11.15 -2.17
C VAL A 26 9.44 -11.03 -0.83
N PHE A 27 8.10 -11.13 -0.80
CA PHE A 27 7.41 -11.02 0.48
C PHE A 27 7.75 -12.18 1.41
N SER A 28 7.99 -13.39 0.91
CA SER A 28 8.36 -14.53 1.76
C SER A 28 9.67 -14.28 2.51
N PHE A 29 10.65 -13.65 1.85
CA PHE A 29 11.89 -13.22 2.47
C PHE A 29 11.63 -12.20 3.61
N TYR A 30 10.82 -11.18 3.34
CA TYR A 30 10.50 -10.17 4.36
C TYR A 30 9.66 -10.71 5.51
N VAL A 31 8.70 -11.61 5.25
CA VAL A 31 7.93 -12.32 6.28
C VAL A 31 8.88 -13.10 7.20
N ALA A 32 9.82 -13.85 6.62
CA ALA A 32 10.83 -14.57 7.40
C ALA A 32 11.72 -13.61 8.21
N ALA A 33 12.21 -12.52 7.61
CA ALA A 33 13.02 -11.52 8.30
C ALA A 33 12.27 -10.88 9.48
N VAL A 34 11.00 -10.52 9.30
CA VAL A 34 10.14 -9.99 10.36
C VAL A 34 9.97 -10.99 11.50
N PHE A 35 9.70 -12.27 11.18
CA PHE A 35 9.59 -13.31 12.21
C PHE A 35 10.90 -13.53 12.96
N LEU A 36 12.06 -13.54 12.27
CA LEU A 36 13.36 -13.68 12.91
C LEU A 36 13.66 -12.52 13.87
N VAL A 37 13.39 -11.28 13.46
CA VAL A 37 13.56 -10.11 14.33
C VAL A 37 12.61 -10.18 15.53
N PHE A 38 11.35 -10.56 15.31
CA PHE A 38 10.37 -10.70 16.37
C PHE A 38 10.76 -11.78 17.38
N LEU A 39 11.16 -12.97 16.92
CA LEU A 39 11.62 -14.06 17.77
C LEU A 39 12.88 -13.70 18.56
N SER A 40 13.83 -12.98 17.94
CA SER A 40 15.02 -12.45 18.64
C SER A 40 14.64 -11.48 19.76
N LEU A 41 13.69 -10.57 19.51
CA LEU A 41 13.19 -9.63 20.51
C LEU A 41 12.41 -10.32 21.64
N LEU A 42 11.63 -11.35 21.33
CA LEU A 42 10.95 -12.19 22.31
C LEU A 42 11.95 -12.97 23.18
N TRP A 43 12.93 -13.63 22.56
CA TRP A 43 13.96 -14.41 23.24
C TRP A 43 14.74 -13.55 24.24
N ARG A 44 15.06 -12.32 23.85
CA ARG A 44 15.73 -11.33 24.71
C ARG A 44 14.80 -10.64 25.71
N LYS A 45 13.54 -11.06 25.80
CA LYS A 45 12.48 -10.48 26.66
C LYS A 45 12.32 -8.97 26.49
N ARG A 46 12.51 -8.47 25.26
CA ARG A 46 12.42 -7.04 24.90
C ARG A 46 11.03 -6.64 24.45
N ILE A 47 10.25 -7.60 23.96
CA ILE A 47 8.82 -7.46 23.70
C ILE A 47 8.09 -8.41 24.65
N GLY A 48 7.04 -7.91 25.29
CA GLY A 48 6.19 -8.70 26.18
C GLY A 48 4.72 -8.60 25.79
N SER A 49 3.88 -9.38 26.47
CA SER A 49 2.42 -9.42 26.26
C SER A 49 1.71 -8.08 26.40
N ARG A 50 2.33 -7.10 27.07
CA ARG A 50 1.79 -5.73 27.20
C ARG A 50 1.87 -4.93 25.90
N GLU A 51 2.89 -5.16 25.07
CA GLU A 51 3.09 -4.44 23.80
C GLU A 51 2.09 -4.87 22.72
N LEU A 52 1.59 -6.10 22.86
CA LEU A 52 0.52 -6.70 22.08
C LEU A 52 -0.84 -6.01 22.37
N GLY A 53 -0.96 -5.24 23.46
CA GLY A 53 -2.10 -4.36 23.72
C GLY A 53 -3.39 -5.10 24.08
N LYS A 54 -4.24 -4.47 24.89
CA LYS A 54 -5.55 -5.01 25.32
C LYS A 54 -6.75 -4.26 24.70
N GLY A 55 -6.51 -3.30 23.82
CA GLY A 55 -7.54 -2.44 23.20
C GLY A 55 -8.02 -2.96 21.84
N ALA A 56 -8.12 -2.08 20.83
CA ALA A 56 -8.51 -2.40 19.45
C ALA A 56 -7.68 -3.51 18.76
N VAL A 57 -6.56 -3.93 19.37
CA VAL A 57 -5.76 -5.08 18.91
C VAL A 57 -6.52 -6.41 19.07
N TRP A 58 -7.49 -6.52 19.99
CA TRP A 58 -8.34 -7.71 20.08
C TRP A 58 -9.14 -7.97 18.80
N VAL A 59 -9.57 -6.92 18.10
CA VAL A 59 -10.24 -7.08 16.80
C VAL A 59 -9.28 -7.71 15.77
N LEU A 60 -8.01 -7.33 15.80
CA LEU A 60 -6.97 -7.95 14.97
C LEU A 60 -6.72 -9.41 15.35
N TYR A 61 -6.75 -9.75 16.64
CA TYR A 61 -6.65 -11.14 17.09
C TYR A 61 -7.86 -11.97 16.68
N CYS A 62 -9.07 -11.43 16.80
CA CYS A 62 -10.27 -12.08 16.30
C CYS A 62 -10.20 -12.26 14.77
N PHE A 63 -9.73 -11.26 14.03
CA PHE A 63 -9.52 -11.37 12.59
C PHE A 63 -8.49 -12.44 12.23
N LEU A 64 -7.33 -12.47 12.89
CA LEU A 64 -6.29 -13.48 12.65
C LEU A 64 -6.75 -14.88 13.08
N GLY A 65 -7.46 -14.99 14.20
CA GLY A 65 -8.02 -16.24 14.70
C GLY A 65 -9.10 -16.79 13.78
N TRP A 66 -10.03 -15.93 13.33
CA TRP A 66 -11.07 -16.30 12.37
C TRP A 66 -10.46 -16.71 11.02
N SER A 67 -9.54 -15.93 10.48
CA SER A 67 -8.89 -16.27 9.22
C SER A 67 -8.05 -17.54 9.30
N LEU A 68 -7.48 -17.87 10.46
CA LEU A 68 -6.83 -19.16 10.70
C LEU A 68 -7.84 -20.29 10.76
N PHE A 69 -8.99 -20.09 11.43
CA PHE A 69 -10.09 -21.06 11.49
C PHE A 69 -10.58 -21.46 10.10
N LEU A 70 -10.64 -20.53 9.14
CA LEU A 70 -11.01 -20.84 7.74
C LEU A 70 -10.07 -21.84 7.04
N ILE A 71 -8.84 -22.01 7.55
CA ILE A 71 -7.81 -22.89 6.98
C ILE A 71 -7.85 -24.29 7.63
N VAL A 72 -8.34 -24.39 8.86
CA VAL A 72 -8.39 -25.65 9.62
C VAL A 72 -9.35 -26.64 8.92
N PRO A 73 -8.94 -27.90 8.70
CA PRO A 73 -9.84 -28.92 8.18
C PRO A 73 -11.01 -29.15 9.13
N LEU A 74 -12.24 -29.07 8.62
CA LEU A 74 -13.45 -29.29 9.40
C LEU A 74 -14.12 -30.63 9.04
N PRO A 75 -14.83 -31.24 10.00
CA PRO A 75 -15.80 -32.30 9.72
C PRO A 75 -16.89 -31.83 8.74
N GLU A 76 -17.47 -32.78 8.02
CA GLU A 76 -18.41 -32.50 6.93
C GLU A 76 -19.69 -31.79 7.37
N ASN A 77 -20.24 -32.17 8.53
CA ASN A 77 -21.41 -31.52 9.13
C ASN A 77 -21.15 -30.03 9.45
N MET A 78 -19.95 -29.68 9.92
CA MET A 78 -19.59 -28.28 10.17
C MET A 78 -19.40 -27.52 8.85
N LEU A 79 -18.80 -28.16 7.84
CA LEU A 79 -18.58 -27.55 6.54
C LEU A 79 -19.90 -27.29 5.80
N GLU A 80 -20.84 -28.22 5.87
CA GLU A 80 -22.18 -28.08 5.30
C GLU A 80 -22.94 -26.91 5.94
N PHE A 81 -22.86 -26.76 7.26
CA PHE A 81 -23.46 -25.63 7.97
C PHE A 81 -22.82 -24.28 7.61
N LEU A 82 -21.49 -24.21 7.56
CA LEU A 82 -20.76 -22.96 7.34
C LEU A 82 -20.64 -22.57 5.85
N SER A 83 -20.63 -23.53 4.93
CA SER A 83 -20.56 -23.25 3.50
C SER A 83 -21.23 -24.38 2.71
N PRO A 84 -22.57 -24.36 2.61
CA PRO A 84 -23.32 -25.42 1.92
C PRO A 84 -22.93 -25.54 0.45
N PHE A 85 -22.66 -24.40 -0.22
CA PHE A 85 -22.19 -24.38 -1.61
C PHE A 85 -20.89 -25.17 -1.79
N ARG A 86 -19.91 -24.95 -0.91
CA ARG A 86 -18.62 -25.62 -0.96
C ARG A 86 -18.75 -27.11 -0.63
N SER A 87 -19.57 -27.45 0.36
CA SER A 87 -19.86 -28.85 0.70
C SER A 87 -20.45 -29.59 -0.50
N GLY A 88 -21.44 -29.00 -1.18
CA GLY A 88 -22.04 -29.55 -2.39
C GLY A 88 -21.04 -29.73 -3.54
N LEU A 89 -20.12 -28.78 -3.75
CA LEU A 89 -19.07 -28.90 -4.76
C LEU A 89 -18.11 -30.07 -4.45
N LEU A 90 -17.72 -30.21 -3.18
CA LEU A 90 -16.86 -31.31 -2.73
C LEU A 90 -17.57 -32.66 -2.86
N GLY A 91 -18.86 -32.74 -2.55
CA GLY A 91 -19.68 -33.93 -2.73
C GLY A 91 -19.68 -34.43 -4.17
N LYS A 92 -20.00 -33.55 -5.14
CA LYS A 92 -19.95 -33.87 -6.58
C LYS A 92 -18.56 -34.31 -7.04
N THR A 93 -17.52 -33.64 -6.55
CA THR A 93 -16.14 -33.98 -6.90
C THR A 93 -15.74 -35.37 -6.37
N ARG A 94 -16.19 -35.72 -5.15
CA ARG A 94 -15.94 -37.05 -4.56
C ARG A 94 -16.63 -38.15 -5.35
N GLU A 95 -17.88 -37.94 -5.75
CA GLU A 95 -18.66 -38.87 -6.56
C GLU A 95 -17.95 -39.16 -7.90
N LEU A 96 -17.50 -38.10 -8.59
CA LEU A 96 -16.77 -38.23 -9.86
C LEU A 96 -15.42 -38.93 -9.73
N LEU A 97 -14.72 -38.75 -8.60
CA LEU A 97 -13.38 -39.31 -8.38
C LEU A 97 -13.39 -40.65 -7.63
N GLY A 98 -14.55 -41.16 -7.20
CA GLY A 98 -14.64 -42.33 -6.33
C GLY A 98 -13.89 -42.17 -5.00
N ALA A 99 -13.73 -40.94 -4.51
CA ALA A 99 -12.92 -40.63 -3.34
C ALA A 99 -13.73 -40.71 -2.04
N SER A 100 -13.09 -41.15 -0.95
CA SER A 100 -13.72 -41.20 0.36
C SER A 100 -13.94 -39.80 0.96
N ALA A 101 -14.93 -39.69 1.84
CA ALA A 101 -15.14 -38.50 2.65
C ALA A 101 -13.89 -38.20 3.48
N GLY A 102 -13.57 -36.91 3.62
CA GLY A 102 -12.40 -36.45 4.35
C GLY A 102 -12.60 -35.01 4.79
N TRP A 103 -11.88 -34.62 5.86
CA TRP A 103 -12.00 -33.28 6.43
C TRP A 103 -11.46 -32.24 5.45
N LYS A 104 -12.24 -31.18 5.25
CA LYS A 104 -11.91 -30.09 4.32
C LYS A 104 -12.11 -28.76 5.02
N SER A 105 -11.23 -27.81 4.72
CA SER A 105 -11.30 -26.43 5.22
C SER A 105 -12.38 -25.64 4.47
N LEU A 106 -12.71 -24.44 4.95
CA LEU A 106 -13.48 -23.45 4.18
C LEU A 106 -12.64 -22.79 3.07
N ALA A 107 -11.31 -22.75 3.24
CA ALA A 107 -10.37 -22.20 2.28
C ALA A 107 -10.19 -23.08 1.04
N TYR A 108 -10.43 -22.57 -0.17
CA TYR A 108 -10.27 -23.35 -1.43
C TYR A 108 -8.85 -23.88 -1.61
N LEU A 109 -7.86 -23.01 -1.43
CA LEU A 109 -6.44 -23.34 -1.44
C LEU A 109 -5.81 -22.97 -0.09
N ASN A 110 -5.51 -23.99 0.71
CA ASN A 110 -4.91 -23.81 2.05
C ASN A 110 -3.51 -23.20 1.98
N THR A 111 -2.71 -23.57 0.98
CA THR A 111 -1.34 -23.04 0.79
C THR A 111 -1.36 -21.53 0.54
N LEU A 112 -2.25 -21.08 -0.36
CA LEU A 112 -2.48 -19.66 -0.61
C LEU A 112 -2.97 -18.95 0.66
N SER A 113 -3.94 -19.53 1.37
CA SER A 113 -4.43 -18.94 2.62
C SER A 113 -3.38 -18.83 3.70
N LEU A 114 -2.56 -19.86 3.93
CA LEU A 114 -1.45 -19.81 4.89
C LEU A 114 -0.43 -18.75 4.49
N SER A 115 -0.11 -18.62 3.20
CA SER A 115 0.81 -17.59 2.72
C SER A 115 0.29 -16.17 3.03
N ARG A 116 -0.99 -15.88 2.72
CA ARG A 116 -1.62 -14.57 3.00
C ARG A 116 -1.78 -14.31 4.49
N TRP A 117 -2.15 -15.33 5.25
CA TRP A 117 -2.27 -15.23 6.71
C TRP A 117 -0.92 -14.93 7.35
N SER A 118 0.15 -15.60 6.91
CA SER A 118 1.52 -15.34 7.39
C SER A 118 1.99 -13.92 7.07
N LEU A 119 1.65 -13.39 5.89
CA LEU A 119 1.90 -12.00 5.51
C LEU A 119 1.15 -11.01 6.42
N TRP A 120 -0.13 -11.24 6.71
CA TRP A 120 -0.89 -10.38 7.61
C TRP A 120 -0.35 -10.42 9.04
N LEU A 121 0.00 -11.61 9.53
CA LEU A 121 0.64 -11.75 10.84
C LEU A 121 1.97 -10.99 10.88
N ALA A 122 2.82 -11.13 9.87
CA ALA A 122 4.07 -10.39 9.76
C ALA A 122 3.85 -8.87 9.74
N ALA A 123 2.86 -8.38 8.99
CA ALA A 123 2.52 -6.95 8.97
C ALA A 123 2.09 -6.43 10.37
N VAL A 124 1.26 -7.20 11.09
CA VAL A 124 0.86 -6.86 12.47
C VAL A 124 2.07 -6.84 13.40
N LEU A 125 2.93 -7.86 13.35
CA LEU A 125 4.14 -7.94 14.16
C LEU A 125 5.12 -6.81 13.85
N LEU A 126 5.30 -6.46 12.57
CA LEU A 126 6.11 -5.32 12.14
C LEU A 126 5.55 -4.02 12.74
N GLY A 127 4.24 -3.81 12.67
CA GLY A 127 3.59 -2.65 13.29
C GLY A 127 3.83 -2.56 14.80
N VAL A 128 3.72 -3.68 15.52
CA VAL A 128 4.02 -3.73 16.97
C VAL A 128 5.49 -3.40 17.25
N MET A 129 6.42 -4.00 16.50
CA MET A 129 7.86 -3.77 16.67
C MET A 129 8.25 -2.32 16.36
N VAL A 130 7.72 -1.74 15.27
CA VAL A 130 7.97 -0.34 14.89
C VAL A 130 7.39 0.62 15.91
N LYS A 131 6.14 0.39 16.36
CA LYS A 131 5.52 1.18 17.44
C LYS A 131 6.41 1.18 18.69
N ARG A 132 6.90 0.02 19.10
CA ARG A 132 7.74 -0.12 20.29
C ARG A 132 9.08 0.58 20.12
N ALA A 133 9.72 0.43 18.96
CA ALA A 133 11.00 1.04 18.65
C ALA A 133 10.90 2.57 18.55
N SER A 134 9.78 3.10 18.04
CA SER A 134 9.49 4.53 17.94
C SER A 134 9.30 5.26 19.27
N LEU A 135 9.21 4.53 20.40
CA LEU A 135 9.33 5.15 21.73
C LEU A 135 10.74 5.69 21.99
N ASP A 136 11.76 5.16 21.32
CA ASP A 136 13.10 5.73 21.32
C ASP A 136 13.19 6.85 20.27
N ARG A 137 13.52 8.07 20.72
CA ARG A 137 13.62 9.24 19.85
C ARG A 137 14.67 9.08 18.76
N ARG A 138 15.79 8.39 19.01
CA ARG A 138 16.85 8.20 18.01
C ARG A 138 16.35 7.28 16.90
N PHE A 139 15.65 6.19 17.24
CA PHE A 139 15.02 5.32 16.27
C PHE A 139 13.98 6.07 15.43
N LEU A 140 13.06 6.80 16.08
CA LEU A 140 12.01 7.56 15.38
C LEU A 140 12.62 8.55 14.37
N MET A 141 13.65 9.30 14.76
CA MET A 141 14.31 10.24 13.87
C MET A 141 15.02 9.53 12.70
N ARG A 142 15.64 8.38 12.93
CA ARG A 142 16.24 7.57 11.86
C ARG A 142 15.19 7.01 10.91
N LEU A 143 14.07 6.50 11.43
CA LEU A 143 12.96 6.00 10.63
C LEU A 143 12.43 7.08 9.69
N VAL A 144 12.18 8.27 10.21
CA VAL A 144 11.67 9.40 9.42
C VAL A 144 12.68 9.84 8.35
N VAL A 145 13.98 9.82 8.64
CA VAL A 145 15.02 10.08 7.63
C VAL A 145 15.07 8.98 6.57
N VAL A 146 14.95 7.70 6.95
CA VAL A 146 14.85 6.57 6.01
C VAL A 146 13.66 6.75 5.08
N LEU A 147 12.49 7.09 5.63
CA LEU A 147 11.28 7.34 4.86
C LEU A 147 11.40 8.56 3.94
N LEU A 148 12.05 9.64 4.40
CA LEU A 148 12.38 10.80 3.56
C LEU A 148 13.26 10.38 2.37
N VAL A 149 14.37 9.68 2.62
CA VAL A 149 15.30 9.28 1.56
C VAL A 149 14.61 8.33 0.59
N LEU A 150 13.93 7.31 1.10
CA LEU A 150 13.21 6.34 0.29
C LEU A 150 12.12 7.01 -0.56
N GLY A 151 11.22 7.77 0.06
CA GLY A 151 10.14 8.47 -0.62
C GLY A 151 10.65 9.45 -1.67
N SER A 152 11.79 10.11 -1.41
CA SER A 152 12.44 11.01 -2.36
C SER A 152 13.01 10.28 -3.57
N LEU A 153 13.73 9.16 -3.35
CA LEU A 153 14.30 8.36 -4.44
C LEU A 153 13.21 7.75 -5.31
N GLU A 154 12.17 7.20 -4.69
CA GLU A 154 10.99 6.65 -5.36
C GLU A 154 10.25 7.73 -6.17
N ALA A 155 10.06 8.93 -5.59
CA ALA A 155 9.43 10.05 -6.27
C ALA A 155 10.25 10.55 -7.46
N LEU A 156 11.57 10.71 -7.30
CA LEU A 156 12.47 11.09 -8.40
C LEU A 156 12.42 10.06 -9.52
N TYR A 157 12.55 8.78 -9.20
CA TYR A 157 12.50 7.72 -10.20
C TYR A 157 11.12 7.66 -10.90
N GLY A 158 10.04 7.80 -10.14
CA GLY A 158 8.69 7.89 -10.68
C GLY A 158 8.49 9.08 -11.63
N LEU A 159 9.04 10.26 -11.31
CA LEU A 159 8.97 11.42 -12.20
C LEU A 159 9.76 11.19 -13.50
N VAL A 160 10.92 10.53 -13.42
CA VAL A 160 11.65 10.11 -14.63
C VAL A 160 10.80 9.20 -15.51
N GLN A 161 10.08 8.23 -14.92
CA GLN A 161 9.16 7.36 -15.66
C GLN A 161 7.99 8.12 -16.29
N ALA A 162 7.48 9.16 -15.62
CA ALA A 162 6.41 9.99 -16.16
C ALA A 162 6.88 10.86 -17.35
N MET A 163 8.11 11.38 -17.30
CA MET A 163 8.69 12.20 -18.37
C MET A 163 9.27 11.39 -19.53
N VAL A 164 9.79 10.19 -19.24
CA VAL A 164 10.45 9.30 -20.18
C VAL A 164 9.71 7.97 -20.14
N PRO A 165 8.61 7.79 -20.90
CA PRO A 165 7.77 6.60 -20.82
C PRO A 165 8.48 5.29 -21.20
N THR A 166 9.61 5.36 -21.92
CA THR A 166 10.49 4.21 -22.18
C THR A 166 11.18 3.69 -20.92
N THR A 167 11.17 4.45 -19.82
CA THR A 167 11.69 4.03 -18.52
C THR A 167 10.64 3.16 -17.83
N GLY A 168 10.84 1.84 -17.90
CA GLY A 168 10.01 0.88 -17.16
C GLY A 168 10.42 0.79 -15.70
N VAL A 169 9.78 -0.12 -14.97
CA VAL A 169 10.22 -0.54 -13.63
C VAL A 169 11.40 -1.51 -13.79
N PHE A 170 12.52 -1.27 -13.11
CA PHE A 170 13.71 -2.13 -13.19
C PHE A 170 13.36 -3.62 -13.03
N GLY A 171 13.73 -4.45 -14.00
CA GLY A 171 13.46 -5.91 -13.97
C GLY A 171 12.03 -6.30 -14.35
N HIS A 172 11.22 -5.38 -14.87
CA HIS A 172 9.89 -5.65 -15.41
C HIS A 172 9.74 -5.08 -16.83
N THR A 173 9.01 -5.79 -17.69
CA THR A 173 8.83 -5.47 -19.12
C THR A 173 7.70 -4.46 -19.40
N LEU A 174 7.18 -3.79 -18.37
CA LEU A 174 6.11 -2.81 -18.52
C LEU A 174 6.71 -1.43 -18.82
N TYR A 175 6.64 -1.06 -20.10
CA TYR A 175 7.10 0.22 -20.63
C TYR A 175 5.91 1.04 -21.19
N TYR A 176 6.15 2.31 -21.49
CA TYR A 176 5.23 3.22 -22.21
C TYR A 176 3.94 3.59 -21.49
N LEU A 177 3.96 3.64 -20.16
CA LEU A 177 2.76 3.94 -19.39
C LEU A 177 2.63 5.41 -18.98
N GLY A 178 3.74 6.15 -18.99
CA GLY A 178 3.75 7.61 -18.83
C GLY A 178 3.17 8.09 -17.50
N ASP A 179 3.21 7.27 -16.46
CA ASP A 179 2.77 7.58 -15.11
C ASP A 179 3.88 7.29 -14.09
N ALA A 180 3.91 8.05 -13.00
CA ALA A 180 4.91 7.88 -11.95
C ALA A 180 4.62 6.63 -11.11
N ARG A 181 5.62 5.76 -10.95
CA ARG A 181 5.49 4.50 -10.19
C ARG A 181 6.68 4.15 -9.31
N GLY A 182 7.85 4.74 -9.56
CA GLY A 182 9.08 4.35 -8.91
C GLY A 182 9.35 2.86 -9.11
N THR A 183 9.65 2.13 -8.06
CA THR A 183 9.92 0.68 -8.12
C THR A 183 8.65 -0.17 -8.08
N TYR A 184 7.46 0.43 -7.90
CA TYR A 184 6.21 -0.32 -7.83
C TYR A 184 5.69 -0.67 -9.23
N ILE A 185 5.21 -1.91 -9.38
CA ILE A 185 4.55 -2.34 -10.63
C ILE A 185 3.24 -1.56 -10.83
N ASN A 186 2.51 -1.32 -9.75
CA ASN A 186 1.22 -0.63 -9.77
C ASN A 186 1.35 0.81 -9.25
N ARG A 187 1.03 1.79 -10.11
CA ARG A 187 1.01 3.23 -9.78
C ARG A 187 0.16 3.59 -8.56
N ASN A 188 -0.92 2.85 -8.30
CA ASN A 188 -1.79 3.12 -7.15
C ASN A 188 -1.11 2.71 -5.85
N HIS A 189 -0.31 1.63 -5.85
CA HIS A 189 0.49 1.26 -4.67
C HIS A 189 1.64 2.24 -4.44
N PHE A 190 2.28 2.73 -5.51
CA PHE A 190 3.23 3.83 -5.42
C PHE A 190 2.62 5.08 -4.79
N ALA A 191 1.47 5.52 -5.31
CA ALA A 191 0.73 6.66 -4.76
C ALA A 191 0.39 6.45 -3.28
N GLY A 192 -0.04 5.24 -2.91
CA GLY A 192 -0.28 4.82 -1.52
C GLY A 192 0.96 4.96 -0.62
N MET A 193 2.15 4.61 -1.11
CA MET A 193 3.39 4.79 -0.35
C MET A 193 3.73 6.26 -0.16
N ILE A 194 3.62 7.07 -1.21
CA ILE A 194 3.90 8.51 -1.15
C ILE A 194 2.92 9.23 -0.24
N GLU A 195 1.61 8.95 -0.35
CA GLU A 195 0.57 9.60 0.47
C GLU A 195 0.74 9.31 1.98
N MET A 196 1.22 8.11 2.34
CA MET A 196 1.49 7.74 3.72
C MET A 196 2.79 8.36 4.26
N THR A 197 3.79 8.56 3.39
CA THR A 197 5.13 8.98 3.79
C THR A 197 5.27 10.49 3.90
N TRP A 198 4.67 11.25 2.98
CA TRP A 198 4.87 12.70 2.92
C TRP A 198 4.42 13.47 4.18
N PRO A 199 3.34 13.11 4.92
CA PRO A 199 2.93 13.86 6.12
C PRO A 199 3.95 13.68 7.25
N LEU A 200 4.61 12.52 7.33
CA LEU A 200 5.67 12.25 8.30
C LEU A 200 6.91 13.09 8.00
N VAL A 201 7.26 13.24 6.72
CA VAL A 201 8.37 14.10 6.29
C VAL A 201 8.05 15.58 6.52
N LEU A 202 6.80 16.00 6.32
CA LEU A 202 6.35 17.34 6.68
C LEU A 202 6.46 17.58 8.19
N ALA A 203 6.00 16.64 9.01
CA ALA A 203 6.15 16.71 10.46
C ALA A 203 7.63 16.83 10.87
N TYR A 204 8.51 16.10 10.19
CA TYR A 204 9.95 16.18 10.38
C TYR A 204 10.50 17.57 10.10
N LEU A 205 10.18 18.14 8.92
CA LEU A 205 10.60 19.47 8.52
C LEU A 205 10.21 20.51 9.58
N LEU A 206 8.97 20.43 10.07
CA LEU A 206 8.47 21.36 11.08
C LEU A 206 9.13 21.16 12.45
N SER A 207 9.47 19.92 12.81
CA SER A 207 10.20 19.61 14.05
C SER A 207 11.62 20.18 14.09
N LEU A 208 12.23 20.43 12.92
CA LEU A 208 13.58 20.94 12.81
C LEU A 208 13.69 22.46 13.00
N SER A 209 12.57 23.18 13.15
CA SER A 209 12.58 24.63 12.97
C SER A 209 12.31 25.43 14.26
N PRO A 210 13.27 26.25 14.72
CA PRO A 210 13.04 27.31 15.68
C PRO A 210 12.55 28.57 14.94
N TRP A 211 11.29 28.59 14.48
CA TRP A 211 10.72 29.72 13.71
C TRP A 211 10.63 31.07 14.49
N GLU A 212 11.10 31.14 15.74
CA GLU A 212 10.99 32.31 16.64
C GLU A 212 12.16 33.32 16.49
N GLU A 213 13.36 32.91 16.10
CA GLU A 213 14.51 33.82 16.01
C GLU A 213 14.56 34.64 14.70
N THR A 214 13.68 34.32 13.74
CA THR A 214 13.69 34.88 12.38
C THR A 214 13.28 36.35 12.28
N ARG A 215 12.87 37.00 13.37
CA ARG A 215 12.37 38.39 13.33
C ARG A 215 13.48 39.45 13.33
N LYS A 216 14.75 39.06 13.57
CA LYS A 216 15.89 40.01 13.67
C LYS A 216 17.10 39.68 12.78
N LEU A 217 17.10 38.58 12.04
CA LEU A 217 18.27 38.14 11.26
C LEU A 217 18.15 38.59 9.80
N LYS A 218 19.19 39.28 9.30
CA LYS A 218 19.30 39.70 7.89
C LYS A 218 19.20 38.47 6.98
N VAL A 219 18.40 38.55 5.91
CA VAL A 219 18.18 37.49 4.90
C VAL A 219 19.49 36.85 4.42
N LYS A 220 20.57 37.64 4.30
CA LYS A 220 21.92 37.17 3.92
C LYS A 220 22.58 36.20 4.91
N HIS A 221 22.25 36.23 6.19
CA HIS A 221 22.81 35.30 7.19
C HIS A 221 21.98 34.02 7.36
N LEU A 222 20.69 34.07 7.00
CA LEU A 222 19.81 32.89 7.00
C LEU A 222 20.17 31.92 5.86
N ILE A 223 20.43 32.45 4.66
CA ILE A 223 20.76 31.65 3.46
C ILE A 223 22.10 30.90 3.61
N ASN A 224 23.04 31.42 4.42
CA ASN A 224 24.35 30.81 4.65
C ASN A 224 24.38 29.83 5.83
N SER A 225 23.24 29.53 6.45
CA SER A 225 23.19 28.57 7.55
C SER A 225 22.92 27.15 7.05
N ASP A 226 23.75 26.19 7.47
CA ASP A 226 23.57 24.76 7.15
C ASP A 226 22.17 24.24 7.52
N ARG A 227 21.57 24.80 8.58
CA ARG A 227 20.23 24.45 9.03
C ARG A 227 19.15 24.88 8.05
N PHE A 228 19.23 26.10 7.52
CA PHE A 228 18.29 26.59 6.51
C PHE A 228 18.41 25.79 5.21
N ASN A 229 19.64 25.51 4.76
CA ASN A 229 19.88 24.69 3.57
C ASN A 229 19.29 23.29 3.71
N ARG A 230 19.43 22.67 4.89
CA ARG A 230 18.85 21.36 5.18
C ARG A 230 17.31 21.39 5.16
N GLN A 231 16.69 22.42 5.73
CA GLN A 231 15.22 22.57 5.71
C GLN A 231 14.71 22.82 4.30
N LEU A 232 15.40 23.67 3.52
CA LEU A 232 15.09 23.94 2.14
C LEU A 232 15.17 22.67 1.29
N LEU A 233 16.22 21.86 1.47
CA LEU A 233 16.38 20.59 0.77
C LEU A 233 15.21 19.63 1.06
N ILE A 234 14.82 19.50 2.33
CA ILE A 234 13.67 18.67 2.72
C ILE A 234 12.37 19.20 2.10
N ALA A 235 12.17 20.52 2.07
CA ALA A 235 11.01 21.15 1.46
C ALA A 235 10.95 20.88 -0.07
N ILE A 236 12.10 20.94 -0.76
CA ILE A 236 12.19 20.58 -2.18
C ILE A 236 11.79 19.12 -2.39
N PHE A 237 12.29 18.19 -1.57
CA PHE A 237 11.91 16.78 -1.68
C PHE A 237 10.43 16.53 -1.40
N LEU A 238 9.81 17.27 -0.47
CA LEU A 238 8.36 17.22 -0.26
C LEU A 238 7.60 17.64 -1.53
N VAL A 239 8.03 18.71 -2.21
CA VAL A 239 7.43 19.12 -3.49
C VAL A 239 7.61 18.05 -4.56
N VAL A 240 8.80 17.45 -4.66
CA VAL A 240 9.08 16.34 -5.59
C VAL A 240 8.17 15.14 -5.32
N MET A 241 7.98 14.76 -4.06
CA MET A 241 7.05 13.69 -3.67
C MET A 241 5.61 14.00 -4.07
N LEU A 242 5.13 15.22 -3.81
CA LEU A 242 3.78 15.64 -4.18
C LEU A 242 3.60 15.72 -5.71
N LEU A 243 4.61 16.18 -6.46
CA LEU A 243 4.60 16.11 -7.92
C LEU A 243 4.47 14.65 -8.39
N ALA A 244 5.30 13.74 -7.86
CA ALA A 244 5.24 12.34 -8.23
C ALA A 244 3.88 11.70 -7.89
N LEU A 245 3.27 12.08 -6.76
CA LEU A 245 1.92 11.66 -6.40
C LEU A 245 0.89 12.08 -7.46
N VAL A 246 0.95 13.33 -7.94
CA VAL A 246 0.04 13.82 -8.99
C VAL A 246 0.30 13.11 -10.32
N PHE A 247 1.57 12.94 -10.71
CA PHE A 247 1.96 12.25 -11.94
C PHE A 247 1.79 10.73 -11.90
N SER A 248 1.51 10.13 -10.74
CA SER A 248 1.01 8.75 -10.66
C SER A 248 -0.39 8.59 -11.28
N ARG A 249 -1.10 9.73 -11.44
CA ARG A 249 -2.48 9.84 -11.91
C ARG A 249 -3.47 9.02 -11.07
N SER A 250 -3.12 8.65 -9.84
CA SER A 250 -4.01 7.88 -8.95
C SER A 250 -5.04 8.78 -8.29
N ARG A 251 -6.30 8.73 -8.74
CA ARG A 251 -7.41 9.49 -8.14
C ARG A 251 -7.49 9.29 -6.62
N ALA A 252 -7.50 8.03 -6.19
CA ALA A 252 -7.55 7.67 -4.78
C ALA A 252 -6.31 8.15 -4.01
N GLY A 253 -5.11 8.02 -4.59
CA GLY A 253 -3.87 8.47 -3.95
C GLY A 253 -3.76 9.99 -3.80
N ILE A 254 -4.24 10.76 -4.79
CA ILE A 254 -4.29 12.22 -4.69
C ILE A 254 -5.30 12.65 -3.62
N THR A 255 -6.50 12.04 -3.62
CA THR A 255 -7.51 12.29 -2.59
C THR A 255 -7.00 11.89 -1.19
N GLY A 256 -6.36 10.74 -1.06
CA GLY A 256 -5.77 10.28 0.21
C GLY A 256 -4.63 11.17 0.68
N GLY A 257 -3.80 11.69 -0.22
CA GLY A 257 -2.82 12.73 0.08
C GLY A 257 -3.46 14.01 0.66
N ILE A 258 -4.53 14.51 0.05
CA ILE A 258 -5.27 15.70 0.54
C ILE A 258 -5.89 15.41 1.91
N LEU A 259 -6.56 14.27 2.08
CA LEU A 259 -7.15 13.87 3.37
C LEU A 259 -6.08 13.68 4.45
N GLY A 260 -4.92 13.12 4.09
CA GLY A 260 -3.76 13.01 4.96
C GLY A 260 -3.23 14.37 5.40
N PHE A 261 -3.22 15.36 4.51
CA PHE A 261 -2.88 16.74 4.88
C PHE A 261 -3.89 17.31 5.88
N ILE A 262 -5.18 17.17 5.61
CA ILE A 262 -6.25 17.66 6.49
C ILE A 262 -6.15 16.99 7.88
N ALA A 263 -5.92 15.69 7.92
CA ALA A 263 -5.70 14.94 9.15
C ALA A 263 -4.46 15.44 9.91
N PHE A 264 -3.37 15.73 9.20
CA PHE A 264 -2.17 16.34 9.77
C PHE A 264 -2.45 17.71 10.38
N LEU A 265 -3.19 18.58 9.68
CA LEU A 265 -3.61 19.88 10.18
C LEU A 265 -4.48 19.74 11.44
N GLY A 266 -5.43 18.80 11.44
CA GLY A 266 -6.24 18.47 12.60
C GLY A 266 -5.39 18.03 13.80
N ALA A 267 -4.46 17.10 13.58
CA ALA A 267 -3.55 16.63 14.63
C ALA A 267 -2.69 17.77 15.21
N MET A 268 -2.18 18.68 14.36
CA MET A 268 -1.45 19.87 14.80
C MET A 268 -2.32 20.83 15.60
N ALA A 269 -3.57 21.04 15.19
CA ALA A 269 -4.51 21.88 15.93
C ALA A 269 -4.82 21.30 17.33
N PHE A 270 -5.11 20.00 17.43
CA PHE A 270 -5.38 19.32 18.71
C PHE A 270 -4.15 19.26 19.63
N SER A 271 -2.94 19.26 19.08
CA SER A 271 -1.71 19.26 19.87
C SER A 271 -1.46 20.58 20.63
N GLY A 272 -2.21 21.65 20.32
CA GLY A 272 -1.98 22.98 20.87
C GLY A 272 -0.71 23.67 20.35
N ALA A 273 0.07 23.02 19.47
CA ALA A 273 1.29 23.58 18.90
C ALA A 273 1.01 24.79 17.99
N GLY A 274 -0.22 24.89 17.45
CA GLY A 274 -0.62 25.92 16.50
C GLY A 274 0.21 25.90 15.20
N MET A 275 -0.22 26.66 14.21
CA MET A 275 0.50 26.77 12.94
C MET A 275 0.99 28.20 12.74
N ARG A 276 2.32 28.36 12.68
CA ARG A 276 2.96 29.67 12.53
C ARG A 276 2.75 30.20 11.11
N LYS A 277 2.72 31.53 10.92
CA LYS A 277 2.54 32.18 9.61
C LYS A 277 3.48 31.65 8.52
N GLY A 278 4.72 31.31 8.90
CA GLY A 278 5.71 30.78 7.99
C GLY A 278 5.40 29.39 7.42
N PHE A 279 4.63 28.55 8.14
CA PHE A 279 4.09 27.31 7.58
C PHE A 279 3.20 27.61 6.38
N TRP A 280 2.25 28.53 6.53
CA TRP A 280 1.30 28.87 5.47
C TRP A 280 1.98 29.49 4.26
N LEU A 281 3.02 30.32 4.50
CA LEU A 281 3.87 30.85 3.43
C LEU A 281 4.60 29.72 2.68
N GLY A 282 5.20 28.77 3.40
CA GLY A 282 5.89 27.63 2.81
C GLY A 282 4.95 26.71 2.03
N THR A 283 3.76 26.44 2.57
CA THR A 283 2.70 25.68 1.87
C THR A 283 2.25 26.40 0.61
N GLY A 284 2.03 27.73 0.67
CA GLY A 284 1.70 28.52 -0.52
C GLY A 284 2.78 28.45 -1.59
N ALA A 285 4.06 28.59 -1.21
CA ALA A 285 5.19 28.44 -2.12
C ALA A 285 5.26 27.03 -2.72
N ALA A 286 5.04 25.98 -1.92
CA ALA A 286 5.01 24.60 -2.40
C ALA A 286 3.88 24.37 -3.41
N VAL A 287 2.68 24.91 -3.17
CA VAL A 287 1.55 24.85 -4.11
C VAL A 287 1.89 25.56 -5.41
N VAL A 288 2.49 26.76 -5.35
CA VAL A 288 2.92 27.48 -6.56
C VAL A 288 3.94 26.67 -7.36
N LEU A 289 4.94 26.07 -6.70
CA LEU A 289 5.92 25.22 -7.37
C LEU A 289 5.27 23.98 -7.99
N LEU A 290 4.35 23.34 -7.28
CA LEU A 290 3.57 22.21 -7.80
C LEU A 290 2.81 22.58 -9.08
N LEU A 291 2.17 23.75 -9.10
CA LEU A 291 1.43 24.24 -10.26
C LEU A 291 2.36 24.57 -11.43
N ILE A 292 3.48 25.26 -11.19
CA ILE A 292 4.45 25.62 -12.24
C ILE A 292 5.04 24.37 -12.89
N TYR A 293 5.62 23.48 -12.09
CA TYR A 293 6.26 22.27 -12.61
C TYR A 293 5.25 21.27 -13.16
N GLY A 294 4.08 21.15 -12.54
CA GLY A 294 3.03 20.29 -13.06
C GLY A 294 2.45 20.79 -14.38
N ALA A 295 2.33 22.10 -14.57
CA ALA A 295 1.92 22.67 -15.85
C ALA A 295 2.96 22.40 -16.95
N GLN A 296 4.26 22.49 -16.64
CA GLN A 296 5.33 22.17 -17.59
C GLN A 296 5.36 20.69 -18.00
N MET A 297 5.01 19.79 -17.08
CA MET A 297 4.94 18.35 -17.34
C MET A 297 3.64 17.91 -18.04
N GLY A 298 2.62 18.78 -18.12
CA GLY A 298 1.35 18.51 -18.78
C GLY A 298 0.31 17.86 -17.86
N PHE A 299 -0.56 18.68 -17.26
CA PHE A 299 -1.69 18.21 -16.46
C PHE A 299 -2.80 17.56 -17.28
N ASP A 300 -2.80 17.71 -18.61
CA ASP A 300 -3.88 17.26 -19.49
C ASP A 300 -4.22 15.80 -19.24
N SER A 301 -3.19 14.95 -19.15
CA SER A 301 -3.32 13.53 -18.88
C SER A 301 -3.84 13.17 -17.48
N VAL A 302 -3.60 14.02 -16.49
CA VAL A 302 -4.14 13.88 -15.13
C VAL A 302 -5.61 14.29 -15.16
N ILE A 303 -5.91 15.45 -15.72
CA ILE A 303 -7.25 16.03 -15.83
C ILE A 303 -8.16 15.10 -16.63
N GLU A 304 -7.71 14.63 -17.80
CA GLU A 304 -8.45 13.68 -18.64
C GLU A 304 -8.85 12.45 -17.86
N ARG A 305 -7.95 11.90 -17.03
CA ARG A 305 -8.28 10.75 -16.19
C ARG A 305 -9.25 11.06 -15.05
N PHE A 306 -9.26 12.29 -14.54
CA PHE A 306 -10.27 12.73 -13.58
C PHE A 306 -11.63 12.96 -14.25
N MET A 307 -11.64 13.49 -15.48
CA MET A 307 -12.84 13.77 -16.28
C MET A 307 -13.43 12.54 -16.94
N GLN A 308 -12.64 11.50 -17.20
CA GLN A 308 -13.08 10.14 -17.48
C GLN A 308 -13.69 9.57 -16.19
N ILE A 309 -14.88 10.05 -15.85
CA ILE A 309 -15.82 9.31 -15.02
C ILE A 309 -16.09 8.06 -15.84
N ASP A 310 -15.64 6.91 -15.36
CA ASP A 310 -15.83 5.65 -16.06
C ASP A 310 -17.34 5.32 -16.11
N GLU A 311 -18.07 5.90 -17.07
CA GLU A 311 -19.46 5.57 -17.34
C GLU A 311 -19.58 4.11 -17.84
N GLU A 312 -18.50 3.53 -18.37
CA GLU A 312 -18.47 2.17 -18.91
C GLU A 312 -17.86 1.09 -17.99
N THR A 313 -17.13 1.44 -16.91
CA THR A 313 -16.50 0.40 -16.06
C THR A 313 -17.33 0.05 -14.83
N GLY A 314 -18.27 -0.88 -15.02
CA GLY A 314 -18.32 -2.20 -14.37
C GLY A 314 -18.09 -2.40 -12.86
N ARG A 315 -17.72 -1.41 -12.04
CA ARG A 315 -17.46 -1.60 -10.60
C ARG A 315 -18.71 -2.02 -9.86
N LEU A 316 -19.88 -1.47 -10.23
CA LEU A 316 -21.16 -1.93 -9.69
C LEU A 316 -21.43 -3.40 -10.06
N ASN A 317 -21.01 -3.84 -11.24
CA ASN A 317 -21.09 -5.26 -11.63
C ASN A 317 -20.11 -6.12 -10.80
N LEU A 318 -18.87 -5.65 -10.59
CA LEU A 318 -17.91 -6.34 -9.70
C LEU A 318 -18.43 -6.44 -8.26
N TRP A 319 -19.05 -5.38 -7.73
CA TRP A 319 -19.70 -5.41 -6.41
C TRP A 319 -20.88 -6.39 -6.37
N ARG A 320 -21.68 -6.46 -7.46
CA ARG A 320 -22.77 -7.42 -7.59
C ARG A 320 -22.24 -8.86 -7.61
N ASP A 321 -21.19 -9.13 -8.37
CA ASP A 321 -20.57 -10.46 -8.44
C ASP A 321 -19.92 -10.84 -7.09
N ALA A 322 -19.25 -9.90 -6.43
CA ALA A 322 -18.72 -10.09 -5.07
C ALA A 322 -19.84 -10.35 -4.04
N TRP A 323 -21.00 -9.72 -4.20
CA TRP A 323 -22.16 -9.95 -3.34
C TRP A 323 -22.70 -11.38 -3.47
N LEU A 324 -22.72 -11.94 -4.69
CA LEU A 324 -23.09 -13.35 -4.90
C LEU A 324 -22.15 -14.30 -4.15
N ILE A 325 -20.84 -14.00 -4.13
CA ILE A 325 -19.86 -14.77 -3.37
C ILE A 325 -20.17 -14.71 -1.87
N ILE A 326 -20.48 -13.52 -1.34
CA ILE A 326 -20.85 -13.35 0.08
C ILE A 326 -22.11 -14.16 0.42
N GLN A 327 -23.10 -14.20 -0.46
CA GLN A 327 -24.32 -14.99 -0.27
C GLN A 327 -24.04 -16.50 -0.22
N GLN A 328 -23.14 -17.02 -1.06
CA GLN A 328 -22.79 -18.45 -1.08
C GLN A 328 -21.74 -18.84 -0.02
N HIS A 329 -20.96 -17.87 0.46
CA HIS A 329 -19.87 -18.05 1.41
C HIS A 329 -19.92 -16.99 2.53
N PRO A 330 -20.98 -16.95 3.37
CA PRO A 330 -21.19 -15.91 4.37
C PRO A 330 -20.08 -15.85 5.42
N PHE A 331 -19.44 -16.98 5.70
CA PHE A 331 -18.33 -17.11 6.64
C PHE A 331 -16.94 -16.92 5.98
N GLY A 332 -16.91 -16.75 4.66
CA GLY A 332 -15.70 -16.50 3.88
C GLY A 332 -15.15 -17.74 3.16
N VAL A 333 -14.24 -17.48 2.22
CA VAL A 333 -13.61 -18.49 1.34
C VAL A 333 -12.14 -18.77 1.67
N GLY A 334 -11.67 -18.26 2.81
CA GLY A 334 -10.27 -18.29 3.24
C GLY A 334 -9.41 -17.14 2.69
N PRO A 335 -8.34 -16.74 3.40
CA PRO A 335 -7.42 -15.69 2.96
C PRO A 335 -6.90 -15.92 1.53
N GLY A 336 -6.87 -14.88 0.70
CA GLY A 336 -6.37 -14.94 -0.68
C GLY A 336 -7.27 -15.65 -1.70
N ASN A 337 -8.21 -16.50 -1.28
CA ASN A 337 -8.99 -17.32 -2.21
C ASN A 337 -10.07 -16.55 -2.99
N TYR A 338 -10.26 -15.26 -2.72
CA TYR A 338 -11.16 -14.43 -3.55
C TYR A 338 -10.76 -14.49 -5.03
N GLU A 339 -9.46 -14.42 -5.35
CA GLU A 339 -8.96 -14.47 -6.74
C GLU A 339 -9.22 -15.81 -7.44
N ILE A 340 -9.46 -16.87 -6.68
CA ILE A 340 -9.77 -18.22 -7.18
C ILE A 340 -11.28 -18.38 -7.41
N VAL A 341 -12.09 -17.80 -6.51
CA VAL A 341 -13.54 -17.95 -6.52
C VAL A 341 -14.21 -16.96 -7.46
N GLU A 342 -13.70 -15.72 -7.53
CA GLU A 342 -14.27 -14.63 -8.32
C GLU A 342 -14.59 -15.03 -9.78
N PRO A 343 -13.72 -15.69 -10.55
CA PRO A 343 -14.00 -16.04 -11.95
C PRO A 343 -15.21 -16.95 -12.15
N VAL A 344 -15.59 -17.73 -11.13
CA VAL A 344 -16.77 -18.62 -11.16
C VAL A 344 -18.08 -17.83 -11.06
N PHE A 345 -18.04 -16.66 -10.42
CA PHE A 345 -19.21 -15.82 -10.15
C PHE A 345 -19.35 -14.63 -11.11
N GLN A 346 -18.35 -14.39 -11.98
CA GLN A 346 -18.41 -13.36 -13.00
C GLN A 346 -19.34 -13.78 -14.16
N VAL A 347 -20.62 -13.44 -14.05
CA VAL A 347 -21.66 -13.79 -15.05
C VAL A 347 -21.52 -12.97 -16.34
N ASN A 348 -21.11 -11.69 -16.24
CA ASN A 348 -21.06 -10.79 -17.41
C ASN A 348 -19.75 -10.87 -18.21
N ALA A 349 -18.62 -11.19 -17.58
CA ALA A 349 -17.32 -11.26 -18.26
C ALA A 349 -17.18 -12.51 -19.15
N GLN A 350 -17.84 -13.61 -18.78
CA GLN A 350 -17.86 -14.84 -19.58
C GLN A 350 -18.62 -14.67 -20.89
N THR A 351 -19.77 -13.97 -20.86
CA THR A 351 -20.60 -13.70 -22.04
C THR A 351 -19.89 -12.79 -23.05
N THR A 352 -19.12 -11.79 -22.58
CA THR A 352 -18.33 -10.90 -23.45
C THR A 352 -17.09 -11.59 -24.03
N ARG A 353 -16.42 -12.50 -23.29
CA ARG A 353 -15.31 -13.27 -23.85
C ARG A 353 -15.78 -14.29 -24.89
N LEU A 354 -16.92 -14.93 -24.66
CA LEU A 354 -17.53 -15.83 -25.64
C LEU A 354 -17.96 -15.07 -26.91
N SER A 355 -18.52 -13.86 -26.80
CA SER A 355 -18.95 -13.07 -27.96
C SER A 355 -17.78 -12.58 -28.84
N ILE A 356 -16.61 -12.30 -28.24
CA ILE A 356 -15.38 -11.94 -28.98
C ILE A 356 -14.83 -13.14 -29.76
N HIS A 357 -14.95 -14.36 -29.25
CA HIS A 357 -14.50 -15.57 -29.94
C HIS A 357 -15.50 -16.10 -30.98
N THR A 358 -16.77 -15.70 -30.93
CA THR A 358 -17.80 -16.09 -31.92
C THR A 358 -18.01 -15.06 -33.02
N CYS A 359 -17.39 -13.88 -32.97
CA CYS A 359 -17.38 -12.95 -34.09
C CYS A 359 -16.29 -13.39 -35.08
N PRO A 360 -16.63 -13.84 -36.31
CA PRO A 360 -15.61 -14.13 -37.30
C PRO A 360 -14.91 -12.82 -37.63
N GLN A 361 -13.65 -12.68 -37.22
CA GLN A 361 -12.78 -11.62 -37.70
C GLN A 361 -12.74 -11.73 -39.23
N ARG A 362 -13.49 -10.88 -39.93
CA ARG A 362 -13.22 -10.59 -41.34
C ARG A 362 -11.82 -9.98 -41.38
N LEU A 363 -10.83 -10.79 -41.73
CA LEU A 363 -9.50 -10.34 -42.13
C LEU A 363 -9.68 -9.27 -43.22
N PRO A 364 -9.20 -8.03 -43.02
CA PRO A 364 -9.08 -7.10 -44.13
C PRO A 364 -8.04 -7.65 -45.11
N ALA A 365 -8.42 -7.66 -46.39
CA ALA A 365 -7.61 -8.13 -47.50
C ALA A 365 -6.23 -7.46 -47.50
N ALA A 366 -5.20 -8.27 -47.73
CA ALA A 366 -3.85 -7.81 -48.00
C ALA A 366 -3.83 -6.93 -49.26
N PHE A 367 -3.30 -5.71 -49.12
CA PHE A 367 -2.67 -4.98 -50.21
C PHE A 367 -1.18 -5.40 -50.18
N GLY A 368 -0.53 -5.83 -51.27
CA GLY A 368 -0.65 -5.32 -52.63
C GLY A 368 0.40 -4.26 -52.83
#